data_AF-A0A0J8BH79-F1
#
_entry.id   AF-A0A0J8BH79-F1
#
_cell.length_a   1.000
_cell.length_b   1.000
_cell.length_c   1.000
_cell.angle_alpha   90.00
_cell.angle_beta   90.00
_cell.angle_gamma   90.00
#
_symmetry.space_group_name_H-M   'P 1'
#
loop_
_entity.id
_entity.type
_entity.pdbx_description
1 polymer ?
#
loop_
_entity_poly.entity_id
_entity_poly.type
_entity_poly.pdbx_seq_one_letter_code
_entity_poly.pdbx_strand_id
1 'polypeptide(L)' 'MQPYLPYSAGSCFPPLTVACYDDYDNMISFKSIPEIEIQLTSNGTVLSHLKNSKVDLSSDMYHMIVSV' A
#
# COMPACT_ATOMS: atom_id res chain seq x y z
N MET A 1 -40.28 -1.21 -13.23
CA MET A 1 -39.46 -0.87 -12.05
C MET A 1 -38.11 -1.54 -12.25
N GLN A 2 -37.03 -0.76 -12.38
CA GLN A 2 -35.67 -1.31 -12.53
C GLN A 2 -35.08 -1.61 -11.15
N PRO A 3 -34.37 -2.74 -10.96
CA PRO A 3 -33.74 -3.05 -9.69
C PRO A 3 -32.53 -2.14 -9.47
N TYR A 4 -32.46 -1.54 -8.28
CA TYR A 4 -31.31 -0.76 -7.81
C TYR A 4 -30.19 -1.75 -7.48
N LEU A 5 -29.23 -1.92 -8.39
CA LEU A 5 -27.99 -2.64 -8.07
C LEU A 5 -27.06 -1.68 -7.32
N PRO A 6 -26.59 -2.01 -6.11
CA PRO A 6 -25.56 -1.21 -5.46
C PRO A 6 -24.29 -1.35 -6.30
N TYR A 7 -23.90 -0.29 -6.99
CA TYR A 7 -22.62 -0.23 -7.67
C TYR A 7 -21.52 -0.26 -6.61
N SER A 8 -20.89 -1.42 -6.42
CA SER A 8 -19.62 -1.51 -5.70
C SER A 8 -18.50 -1.05 -6.63
N ALA A 9 -18.04 0.18 -6.45
CA ALA A 9 -16.78 0.62 -7.04
C ALA A 9 -15.63 -0.01 -6.25
N GLY A 10 -15.04 -1.08 -6.78
CA GLY A 10 -13.77 -1.61 -6.31
C GLY A 10 -12.62 -0.81 -6.92
N SER A 11 -11.67 -0.38 -6.09
CA SER A 11 -10.39 0.17 -6.58
C SER A 11 -9.32 -0.90 -6.42
N CYS A 12 -8.69 -1.29 -7.53
CA CYS A 12 -7.46 -2.07 -7.48
C CYS A 12 -6.30 -1.08 -7.33
N PHE A 13 -5.82 -0.90 -6.10
CA PHE A 13 -4.59 -0.14 -5.90
C PHE A 13 -3.41 -0.97 -6.42
N PRO A 14 -2.54 -0.40 -7.26
CA PRO A 14 -1.27 -1.07 -7.57
C PRO A 14 -0.49 -1.26 -6.25
N PRO A 15 0.46 -2.21 -6.22
CA PRO A 15 1.33 -2.38 -5.06
C PRO A 15 1.94 -1.05 -4.64
N LEU A 16 1.86 -0.75 -3.34
CA LEU A 16 2.51 0.44 -2.80
C LEU A 16 4.01 0.16 -2.78
N THR A 17 4.80 1.07 -3.36
CA THR A 17 6.26 1.02 -3.30
C THR A 17 6.77 2.09 -2.37
N VAL A 18 7.61 1.71 -1.41
CA VAL A 18 8.25 2.62 -0.46
C VAL A 18 9.76 2.56 -0.66
N ALA A 19 10.41 3.72 -0.67
CA ALA A 19 11.87 3.86 -0.74
C ALA A 19 12.37 4.68 0.46
N CYS A 20 13.63 4.46 0.83
CA CYS A 20 14.29 5.19 1.91
C CYS A 20 15.28 6.21 1.33
N TYR A 21 15.33 7.41 1.93
CA TYR A 21 16.19 8.50 1.48
C TYR A 21 17.01 9.03 2.67
N ASP A 22 18.22 9.52 2.39
CA ASP A 22 19.03 10.27 3.36
C ASP A 22 18.64 11.76 3.40
N ASP A 23 19.31 12.54 4.27
CA ASP A 23 19.08 13.99 4.43
C ASP A 23 19.40 14.81 3.15
N TYR A 24 19.95 14.18 2.11
CA TYR A 24 20.34 14.79 0.85
C TYR A 24 19.52 14.25 -0.34
N ASP A 25 18.37 13.60 -0.07
CA ASP A 25 17.49 12.98 -1.06
C ASP A 25 18.13 11.85 -1.89
N ASN A 26 19.24 11.26 -1.43
CA ASN A 26 19.80 10.07 -2.08
C ASN A 26 19.04 8.83 -1.62
N MET A 27 18.65 7.99 -2.58
CA MET A 27 18.01 6.71 -2.28
C MET A 27 19.02 5.77 -1.61
N ILE A 28 18.63 5.19 -0.47
CA ILE A 28 19.45 4.25 0.32
C ILE A 28 18.76 2.89 0.46
N SER A 29 19.56 1.84 0.58
CA SER A 29 19.04 0.48 0.74
C SER A 29 18.47 0.27 2.15
N PHE A 30 17.36 -0.48 2.21
CA PHE A 30 16.85 -1.00 3.47
C PHE A 30 17.80 -2.05 4.05
N LYS A 31 18.07 -1.97 5.35
CA LYS A 31 18.89 -2.98 6.06
C LYS A 31 18.10 -4.24 6.41
N SER A 32 16.78 -4.11 6.53
CA SER A 32 15.81 -5.16 6.81
C SER A 32 14.41 -4.65 6.45
N ILE A 33 13.40 -5.53 6.48
CA ILE A 33 12.01 -5.10 6.35
C ILE A 33 11.68 -4.20 7.55
N PRO A 34 11.31 -2.91 7.35
CA PRO A 34 10.91 -2.04 8.45
C PRO A 34 9.50 -2.39 8.94
N GLU A 35 9.20 -2.02 10.19
CA GLU A 35 7.82 -2.04 10.67
C GLU A 35 7.04 -0.87 10.05
N ILE A 36 5.86 -1.15 9.48
CA ILE A 36 5.05 -0.15 8.78
C ILE A 36 3.62 -0.23 9.27
N GLU A 37 3.11 0.95 9.62
CA GLU A 37 1.70 1.17 9.89
C GLU A 37 1.07 1.89 8.69
N ILE A 38 0.01 1.31 8.12
CA ILE A 38 -0.72 1.89 7.00
C ILE A 38 -2.06 2.41 7.52
N GLN A 39 -2.21 3.73 7.53
CA GLN A 39 -3.46 4.38 7.86
C GLN A 39 -4.20 4.81 6.59
N LEU A 40 -5.37 4.23 6.35
CA LEU A 40 -6.26 4.65 5.27
C LEU A 40 -7.25 5.69 5.82
N THR A 41 -7.24 6.89 5.23
CA THR A 41 -8.18 7.96 5.56
C THR A 41 -9.07 8.26 4.37
N SER A 42 -10.34 8.57 4.63
CA SER A 42 -11.32 8.94 3.61
C SER A 42 -12.32 9.91 4.19
N ASN A 43 -12.80 10.82 3.34
CA ASN A 43 -13.84 11.80 3.70
C ASN A 43 -15.26 11.19 3.66
N GLY A 44 -15.39 9.89 3.37
CA GLY A 44 -16.66 9.15 3.36
C GLY A 44 -16.50 7.73 3.92
N THR A 45 -17.54 6.90 3.77
CA THR A 45 -17.52 5.52 4.27
C THR A 45 -16.56 4.64 3.46
N VAL A 46 -15.54 4.08 4.12
CA VAL A 46 -14.64 3.09 3.53
C VAL A 46 -15.02 1.70 4.06
N LEU A 47 -15.37 0.81 3.14
CA LEU A 47 -15.46 -0.63 3.39
C LEU A 47 -14.15 -1.26 2.94
N SER A 48 -13.18 -1.37 3.85
CA SER A 48 -11.90 -2.02 3.58
C SER A 48 -11.88 -3.45 4.12
N HIS A 49 -11.73 -4.42 3.22
CA HIS A 49 -11.34 -5.78 3.59
C HIS A 49 -9.84 -5.94 3.37
N LEU A 50 -9.02 -5.43 4.28
CA LEU A 50 -7.60 -5.76 4.31
C LEU A 50 -7.47 -7.15 4.94
N LYS A 51 -7.04 -8.15 4.16
CA LYS A 51 -6.62 -9.44 4.70
C LYS A 51 -5.20 -9.71 4.23
N ASN A 52 -4.30 -9.91 5.19
CA ASN A 52 -2.93 -10.39 4.96
C ASN A 52 -2.13 -9.54 3.97
N SER A 53 -1.97 -8.24 4.26
CA SER A 53 -0.99 -7.45 3.51
C SER A 53 0.39 -8.08 3.67
N LYS A 54 1.02 -8.42 2.56
CA LYS A 54 2.38 -8.96 2.54
C LYS A 54 3.35 -7.82 2.24
N VAL A 55 4.36 -7.73 3.09
CA VAL A 55 5.46 -6.79 2.92
C VAL A 55 6.69 -7.60 2.52
N ASP A 56 7.30 -7.23 1.39
CA ASP A 56 8.52 -7.82 0.89
C ASP A 56 9.57 -6.73 0.59
N LEU A 57 10.85 -7.10 0.69
CA LEU A 57 11.93 -6.31 0.11
C LEU A 57 12.18 -6.76 -1.33
N SER A 58 12.40 -5.80 -2.21
CA SER A 58 12.86 -6.05 -3.57
C SER A 58 14.25 -6.69 -3.55
N SER A 59 14.60 -7.37 -4.65
CA SER A 59 15.94 -7.95 -4.83
C SER A 59 17.06 -6.91 -4.82
N ASP A 60 16.76 -5.67 -5.22
CA ASP A 60 17.72 -4.56 -5.20
C ASP A 60 17.87 -3.90 -3.83
N MET A 61 17.04 -4.28 -2.85
CA MET A 61 17.00 -3.77 -1.48
C MET A 61 16.67 -2.26 -1.36
N TYR A 62 16.39 -1.58 -2.47
CA TYR A 62 16.04 -0.16 -2.47
C TYR A 62 14.53 0.08 -2.37
N HIS A 63 13.75 -0.92 -2.73
CA HIS A 63 12.30 -0.83 -2.79
C HIS A 63 11.66 -1.81 -1.82
N MET A 64 10.65 -1.34 -1.13
CA MET A 64 9.78 -2.19 -0.35
C MET A 64 8.41 -2.26 -1.03
N ILE A 65 7.90 -3.46 -1.20
CA ILE A 65 6.65 -3.73 -1.91
C ILE A 65 5.59 -4.16 -0.89
N VAL A 66 4.51 -3.38 -0.81
CA VAL A 66 3.30 -3.77 -0.05
C VAL A 66 2.25 -4.28 -1.03
N SER A 67 1.85 -5.52 -0.84
CA SER A 67 0.76 -6.17 -1.56
C SER A 67 -0.38 -6.49 -0.61
N VAL A 68 -1.62 -6.41 -1.11
CA VAL A 68 -2.88 -6.66 -0.39
C VAL A 68 -3.67 -7.78 -1.03
#